data_AF-A0AAV6JLP2-F1
#
_entry.id   AF-A0AAV6JLP2-F1
#
_cell.length_a   1.000
_cell.length_b   1.000
_cell.length_c   1.000
_cell.angle_alpha   90.00
_cell.angle_beta   90.00
_cell.angle_gamma   90.00
#
_symmetry.space_group_name_H-M   'P 1'
#
loop_
_entity.id
_entity.type
_entity.pdbx_description
1 polymer ?
#
loop_
_entity_poly.entity_id
_entity_poly.type
_entity_poly.pdbx_seq_one_letter_code
_entity_poly.pdbx_strand_id
1 'polypeptide(L)'
;MKVALATFLVVSLVLSSSLLETAMAGSSFCDSKCGVRCSKAGRQDRCLKYCGICCEECNCVPSGTYGNKDECPCYRDKKNSKGNPKCP
;
A
#
# COMPACT_ATOMS: atom_id res chain seq x y z
N MET A 1 35.16 24.05 -11.64
CA MET A 1 35.03 22.73 -10.94
C MET A 1 33.98 22.74 -9.83
N LYS A 2 33.99 23.72 -8.90
CA LYS A 2 33.00 23.81 -7.80
C LYS A 2 31.54 24.00 -8.25
N VAL A 3 31.31 24.83 -9.28
CA VAL A 3 29.96 25.10 -9.83
C VAL A 3 29.37 23.86 -10.51
N ALA A 4 30.18 23.12 -11.27
CA ALA A 4 29.76 21.87 -11.91
C ALA A 4 29.40 20.78 -10.90
N LEU A 5 30.13 20.73 -9.77
CA LEU A 5 29.85 19.80 -8.66
C LEU A 5 28.54 20.15 -7.95
N ALA A 6 28.28 21.43 -7.71
CA ALA A 6 27.03 21.90 -7.11
C ALA A 6 25.83 21.62 -8.02
N THR A 7 25.94 21.86 -9.33
CA THR A 7 24.87 21.56 -10.29
C THR A 7 24.57 20.06 -10.38
N PHE A 8 25.59 19.20 -10.35
CA PHE A 8 25.40 17.74 -10.37
C PHE A 8 24.66 17.23 -9.13
N LEU A 9 24.98 17.77 -7.94
CA LEU A 9 24.31 17.39 -6.69
C LEU A 9 22.83 17.80 -6.69
N VAL A 10 22.50 19.00 -7.16
CA VAL A 10 21.11 19.49 -7.24
C VAL A 10 20.30 18.65 -8.22
N VAL A 11 20.84 18.36 -9.41
CA VAL A 11 20.17 17.49 -10.40
C VAL A 11 19.91 16.09 -9.83
N SER A 12 20.89 15.50 -9.13
CA SER A 12 20.75 14.16 -8.52
C SER A 12 19.64 14.12 -7.45
N LEU A 13 19.51 15.18 -6.64
CA LEU A 13 18.46 15.31 -5.62
C LEU A 13 17.06 15.41 -6.24
N VAL A 14 16.92 16.16 -7.33
CA VAL A 14 15.65 16.32 -8.05
C VAL A 14 15.22 14.99 -8.69
N LEU A 15 16.12 14.28 -9.39
CA LEU A 15 15.80 12.99 -9.99
C LEU A 15 15.42 11.92 -8.95
N SER A 16 16.05 11.93 -7.78
CA SER A 16 15.74 10.97 -6.70
C SER A 16 14.32 11.15 -6.14
N SER A 17 13.82 12.39 -6.12
CA SER A 17 12.50 12.70 -5.58
C SER A 17 11.38 12.14 -6.47
N SER A 18 11.56 12.15 -7.79
CA SER A 18 10.59 11.63 -8.76
C SER A 18 10.43 10.11 -8.70
N LEU A 19 11.48 9.38 -8.31
CA LEU A 19 11.45 7.92 -8.20
C LEU A 19 10.74 7.42 -6.92
N LEU A 20 10.62 8.26 -5.89
CA LEU A 20 9.98 7.88 -4.63
C LEU A 20 8.45 7.81 -4.76
N GLU A 21 7.84 8.61 -5.63
CA GLU A 21 6.38 8.61 -5.81
C GLU A 21 5.88 7.35 -6.52
N THR A 22 6.66 6.79 -7.44
CA THR A 22 6.28 5.58 -8.20
C THR A 22 6.35 4.30 -7.37
N ALA A 23 7.11 4.28 -6.27
CA ALA A 23 7.18 3.12 -5.38
C ALA A 23 5.99 3.00 -4.41
N MET A 24 5.17 4.05 -4.29
CA MET A 24 4.07 4.13 -3.32
C MET A 24 2.68 4.09 -3.97
N ALA A 25 2.61 4.09 -5.30
CA ALA A 25 1.35 3.92 -6.02
C ALA A 25 0.94 2.44 -5.94
N GLY A 26 -0.15 2.14 -5.23
CA GLY A 26 -0.77 0.81 -5.27
C GLY A 26 -1.22 0.47 -6.69
N SER A 27 -1.35 -0.81 -6.99
CA SER A 27 -2.00 -1.22 -8.23
C SER A 27 -3.43 -0.66 -8.27
N SER A 28 -3.88 -0.21 -9.44
CA SER A 28 -5.25 0.34 -9.60
C SER A 28 -6.34 -0.64 -9.14
N PHE A 29 -6.06 -1.94 -9.24
CA PHE A 29 -6.88 -3.01 -8.66
C PHE A 29 -6.98 -2.91 -7.13
N CYS A 30 -5.84 -2.82 -6.44
CA CYS A 30 -5.80 -2.73 -5.00
C CYS A 30 -6.43 -1.44 -4.50
N ASP A 31 -6.16 -0.30 -5.13
CA ASP A 31 -6.74 0.98 -4.75
C ASP A 31 -8.28 0.96 -4.83
N SER A 32 -8.83 0.45 -5.93
CA SER A 32 -10.27 0.33 -6.12
C SER A 32 -10.91 -0.62 -5.10
N LYS A 33 -10.35 -1.82 -4.95
CA LYS A 33 -10.90 -2.84 -4.04
C LYS A 33 -10.78 -2.44 -2.58
N CYS A 34 -9.65 -1.88 -2.18
CA CYS A 34 -9.44 -1.38 -0.82
C CYS A 34 -10.31 -0.16 -0.53
N GLY A 35 -10.60 0.69 -1.52
CA GLY A 35 -11.60 1.76 -1.40
C GLY A 35 -12.96 1.22 -0.99
N VAL A 36 -13.44 0.15 -1.64
CA VAL A 36 -14.71 -0.52 -1.27
C VAL A 36 -14.59 -1.14 0.12
N ARG A 37 -13.55 -1.95 0.36
CA ARG A 37 -13.36 -2.67 1.63
C ARG A 37 -13.33 -1.74 2.84
N CYS A 38 -12.71 -0.58 2.68
CA CYS A 38 -12.52 0.40 3.74
C CYS A 38 -13.57 1.52 3.78
N SER A 39 -14.58 1.49 2.91
CA SER A 39 -15.59 2.55 2.78
C SER A 39 -16.40 2.84 4.05
N LYS A 40 -16.46 1.90 5.00
CA LYS A 40 -17.13 2.05 6.30
C LYS A 40 -16.18 1.93 7.50
N ALA A 41 -14.87 1.99 7.26
CA ALA A 41 -13.89 1.85 8.33
C ALA A 41 -13.80 3.14 9.15
N GLY A 42 -13.95 3.07 10.48
CA GLY A 42 -13.81 4.24 11.36
C GLY A 42 -12.40 4.84 11.39
N ARG A 43 -11.38 4.11 10.92
CA ARG A 43 -9.99 4.56 10.77
C ARG A 43 -9.56 4.34 9.33
N GLN A 44 -10.00 5.23 8.44
CA GLN A 44 -9.93 5.04 6.99
C GLN A 44 -8.49 4.89 6.47
N ASP A 45 -7.59 5.80 6.82
CA ASP A 45 -6.18 5.75 6.39
C ASP A 45 -5.48 4.47 6.83
N ARG A 46 -5.77 4.02 8.07
CA ARG A 46 -5.22 2.77 8.59
C ARG A 46 -5.75 1.58 7.79
N CYS A 47 -7.05 1.54 7.51
CA CYS A 47 -7.64 0.46 6.74
C CYS A 47 -7.03 0.39 5.33
N LEU A 48 -6.99 1.52 4.62
CA LEU A 48 -6.43 1.59 3.26
C LEU A 48 -4.97 1.14 3.23
N LYS A 49 -4.15 1.61 4.17
CA LYS A 49 -2.74 1.21 4.28
C LYS A 49 -2.56 -0.31 4.43
N TYR A 50 -3.26 -0.93 5.38
CA TYR A 50 -3.10 -2.37 5.61
C TYR A 50 -3.78 -3.20 4.53
N CYS A 51 -4.91 -2.74 3.99
CA CYS A 51 -5.54 -3.39 2.85
C CYS A 51 -4.63 -3.39 1.63
N GLY A 52 -4.00 -2.26 1.29
CA GLY A 52 -3.07 -2.14 0.18
C GLY A 52 -1.87 -3.07 0.33
N ILE A 53 -1.21 -3.06 1.49
CA ILE A 53 -0.09 -3.99 1.79
C ILE A 53 -0.52 -5.45 1.59
N CYS A 54 -1.68 -5.84 2.12
CA CYS A 54 -2.17 -7.21 1.98
C CYS A 54 -2.60 -7.54 0.54
N CYS A 55 -3.15 -6.57 -0.17
CA CYS A 55 -3.57 -6.73 -1.55
C CYS A 55 -2.37 -6.90 -2.48
N GLU A 56 -1.32 -6.10 -2.35
CA GLU A 56 -0.10 -6.25 -3.15
C GLU A 56 0.61 -7.59 -2.85
N GLU A 57 0.61 -8.04 -1.58
CA GLU A 57 1.19 -9.33 -1.21
C GLU A 57 0.35 -10.54 -1.67
N CYS A 58 -0.97 -10.42 -1.75
CA CYS A 58 -1.88 -11.55 -1.99
C CYS A 58 -2.66 -11.49 -3.32
N ASN A 59 -2.59 -10.37 -4.04
CA ASN A 59 -3.35 -10.04 -5.25
C ASN A 59 -4.87 -10.31 -5.11
N CYS A 60 -5.43 -10.11 -3.91
CA CYS A 60 -6.82 -10.43 -3.59
C CYS A 60 -7.34 -9.54 -2.45
N VAL A 61 -8.59 -9.08 -2.56
CA VAL A 61 -9.31 -8.35 -1.50
C VAL A 61 -10.70 -8.94 -1.37
N PRO A 62 -11.11 -9.36 -0.15
CA PRO A 62 -12.45 -9.89 0.11
C PRO A 62 -13.57 -8.90 -0.25
N SER A 63 -14.72 -9.44 -0.62
CA SER A 63 -15.93 -8.67 -0.85
C SER A 63 -16.45 -7.97 0.42
N GLY A 64 -17.32 -6.97 0.23
CA GLY A 64 -17.94 -6.22 1.32
C GLY A 64 -16.96 -5.36 2.13
N THR A 65 -17.43 -4.83 3.25
CA THR A 65 -16.64 -3.94 4.13
C THR A 65 -16.12 -4.62 5.40
N TYR A 66 -16.52 -5.87 5.63
CA TYR A 66 -16.13 -6.70 6.77
C TYR A 66 -16.37 -8.18 6.43
N GLY A 67 -15.70 -9.11 7.12
CA GLY A 67 -15.88 -10.56 6.91
C GLY A 67 -15.35 -11.06 5.56
N ASN A 68 -15.90 -12.18 5.07
CA ASN A 68 -15.65 -12.83 3.77
C ASN A 68 -14.18 -13.16 3.47
N LYS A 69 -13.35 -13.26 4.52
CA LYS A 69 -11.91 -13.44 4.34
C LYS A 69 -11.57 -14.81 3.72
N ASP A 70 -12.46 -15.78 3.81
CA ASP A 70 -12.39 -17.08 3.15
C ASP A 70 -12.31 -16.99 1.61
N GLU A 71 -12.83 -15.92 1.00
CA GLU A 71 -12.66 -15.64 -0.44
C GLU A 71 -11.19 -15.43 -0.83
N CYS A 72 -10.36 -14.95 0.10
CA CYS A 72 -8.94 -14.67 -0.11
C CYS A 72 -8.10 -15.33 0.99
N PRO A 73 -7.78 -16.63 0.91
CA PRO A 73 -7.05 -17.34 1.98
C PRO A 73 -5.72 -16.69 2.38
N CYS A 74 -4.93 -16.19 1.42
CA CYS A 74 -3.70 -15.45 1.72
C CYS A 74 -4.00 -14.21 2.58
N TYR A 75 -4.98 -13.40 2.20
CA TYR A 75 -5.39 -12.19 2.91
C TYR A 75 -5.88 -12.49 4.34
N ARG A 76 -6.65 -13.58 4.50
CA ARG A 76 -7.14 -14.08 5.79
C ARG A 76 -6.01 -14.45 6.73
N ASP A 77 -5.02 -15.18 6.20
CA ASP A 77 -4.00 -15.85 7.01
C ASP A 77 -2.78 -14.96 7.30
N LYS A 78 -2.70 -13.76 6.67
CA LYS A 78 -1.68 -12.76 6.99
C LYS A 78 -1.74 -12.31 8.44
N LYS A 79 -0.63 -12.50 9.13
CA LYS A 79 -0.40 -12.08 10.52
C LYS A 79 0.66 -10.99 10.59
N ASN A 80 0.56 -10.14 11.60
CA ASN A 80 1.64 -9.23 11.95
C ASN A 80 2.71 -9.98 12.78
N SER A 81 3.80 -9.29 13.13
CA SER A 81 4.88 -9.86 13.93
C SER A 81 4.47 -10.35 15.32
N LYS A 82 3.29 -9.94 15.81
CA LYS A 82 2.70 -10.39 17.08
C LYS A 82 1.70 -11.54 16.91
N GLY A 83 1.57 -12.11 15.71
CA GLY A 83 0.66 -13.22 15.43
C GLY A 83 -0.82 -12.83 15.26
N ASN A 84 -1.16 -11.54 15.36
CA ASN A 84 -2.55 -11.07 15.19
C ASN A 84 -2.87 -10.86 13.70
N PRO A 85 -4.15 -10.96 13.28
CA PRO A 85 -4.56 -10.65 11.91
C PRO A 85 -4.05 -9.28 11.46
N LYS A 86 -3.38 -9.23 10.30
CA LYS A 86 -2.79 -8.01 9.74
C LYS A 86 -3.80 -7.23 8.89
N CYS A 87 -4.58 -7.94 8.08
CA CYS A 87 -5.42 -7.36 7.04
C CYS A 87 -6.84 -7.05 7.55
N PRO A 88 -7.46 -5.93 7.13
CA PRO A 88 -8.77 -5.50 7.60
C PRO A 88 -9.92 -6.48 7.31
#